data_AF-A0A1C0SXB1-F1
#
_entry.id   AF-A0A1C0SXB1-F1
#
_cell.length_a   1.000
_cell.length_b   1.000
_cell.length_c   1.000
_cell.angle_alpha   90.00
_cell.angle_beta   90.00
_cell.angle_gamma   90.00
#
_symmetry.space_group_name_H-M   'P 1'
#
loop_
_entity.id
_entity.type
_entity.pdbx_description
1 polymer ?
#
loop_
_entity_poly.entity_id
_entity_poly.type
_entity_poly.pdbx_seq_one_letter_code
_entity_poly.pdbx_strand_id
1 'polypeptide(L)'
;MSKNTVVIVAAIAGQKGITLYHEDGRETNLTLEGWRTKQIMDKVTPYIARHQKVEIDLDSFDVHAHIEKKSGGLIRFVKEKIASVRSWFKPEAEDEASKGAEAFAPTATVDDGSYGKHTYGVPKADPEQETVVAIIGDTRVPGVEALEVHMERAIEAGDTEGVENFMKRCAAVIDKRGHSIQELLNFMKKGDLPIARDGSIIAYKVLKTQGDIIVDCHSGEVKQKVGSRVVMDEKLVDPSRRTECSSGLHIARRGYLRNFGGNVIMMVKIAPEDVIAVPMGEPDKMRVAAYHVVGRIPDKVHNLLRSNKPMTGDDEASKLLADVITGNHVGVLEEVRITGPKGSGLKITQLVDQAPEIIHGTSGRAKALDDEVQKPSVTVKEIKDAAKAAAPDIKPESEITKQHVQMINGDLHVDGKILDISEAAATGDMSAAINNAPSAAPAKKAKSITRSKGVAPDAIAVKVKMPALAKKKAYDGPEPEKPLPEKHTLALVLHAEGKSNRAIEAELKICRKTLKKLFDKNGLKPNG
;
A
#
# COMPACT_ATOMS: atom_id res chain seq x y z
N MET A 1 -6.18 -12.49 27.78
CA MET A 1 -7.01 -11.42 27.21
C MET A 1 -8.45 -11.93 27.15
N SER A 2 -9.44 -11.08 27.43
CA SER A 2 -10.84 -11.35 27.08
C SER A 2 -10.98 -11.25 25.55
N LYS A 3 -11.59 -12.23 24.89
CA LYS A 3 -11.88 -12.13 23.46
C LYS A 3 -12.91 -11.04 23.21
N ASN A 4 -12.70 -10.16 22.24
CA ASN A 4 -13.71 -9.23 21.74
C ASN A 4 -14.69 -9.96 20.81
N THR A 5 -15.40 -10.94 21.37
CA THR A 5 -16.37 -11.76 20.64
C THR A 5 -17.72 -11.05 20.58
N VAL A 6 -18.26 -10.93 19.37
CA VAL A 6 -19.52 -10.25 19.07
C VAL A 6 -20.37 -11.12 18.15
N VAL A 7 -21.69 -11.01 18.28
CA VAL A 7 -22.64 -11.67 17.38
C VAL A 7 -23.18 -10.63 16.41
N ILE A 8 -22.79 -10.72 15.14
CA ILE A 8 -23.26 -9.81 14.09
C ILE A 8 -24.61 -10.29 13.57
N VAL A 9 -25.58 -9.39 13.49
CA VAL A 9 -26.95 -9.66 13.01
C VAL A 9 -27.25 -8.99 11.66
N ALA A 10 -26.62 -7.86 11.36
CA ALA A 10 -26.78 -7.14 10.09
C ALA A 10 -25.53 -6.31 9.75
N ALA A 11 -25.45 -5.84 8.50
CA ALA A 11 -24.45 -4.86 8.07
C ALA A 11 -25.06 -3.89 7.04
N ILE A 12 -24.73 -2.60 7.15
CA ILE A 12 -25.06 -1.57 6.16
C ILE A 12 -23.75 -1.09 5.52
N ALA A 13 -23.66 -1.18 4.19
CA ALA A 13 -22.49 -0.76 3.43
C ALA A 13 -22.78 0.51 2.62
N GLY A 14 -22.13 1.62 3.00
CA GLY A 14 -22.22 2.91 2.31
C GLY A 14 -20.99 3.20 1.43
N GLN A 15 -20.99 4.36 0.77
CA GLN A 15 -19.85 4.79 -0.06
C GLN A 15 -18.58 5.20 0.72
N LYS A 16 -18.64 5.23 2.07
CA LYS A 16 -17.55 5.69 2.95
C LYS A 16 -17.07 4.61 3.95
N GLY A 17 -17.85 3.56 4.18
CA GLY A 17 -17.59 2.55 5.20
C GLY A 17 -18.71 1.52 5.32
N ILE A 18 -18.56 0.59 6.26
CA ILE A 18 -19.54 -0.45 6.60
C ILE A 18 -19.83 -0.39 8.09
N THR A 19 -21.10 -0.32 8.46
CA THR A 19 -21.58 -0.40 9.84
C THR A 19 -22.09 -1.82 10.10
N LEU A 20 -21.45 -2.54 11.02
CA LEU A 20 -21.91 -3.84 11.51
C LEU A 20 -22.79 -3.65 12.74
N TYR A 21 -23.94 -4.31 12.76
CA TYR A 21 -24.89 -4.28 13.88
C TYR A 21 -24.78 -5.55 14.70
N HIS A 22 -24.65 -5.40 16.02
CA HIS A 22 -24.50 -6.50 16.96
C HIS A 22 -25.84 -6.89 17.60
N GLU A 23 -25.97 -8.14 18.05
CA GLU A 23 -27.15 -8.63 18.79
C GLU A 23 -27.38 -7.90 20.13
N ASP A 24 -26.34 -7.28 20.70
CA ASP A 24 -26.42 -6.46 21.92
C ASP A 24 -26.72 -4.98 21.67
N GLY A 25 -27.04 -4.60 20.42
CA GLY A 25 -27.37 -3.23 20.03
C GLY A 25 -26.17 -2.29 19.87
N ARG A 26 -24.93 -2.79 19.97
CA ARG A 26 -23.73 -2.01 19.61
C ARG A 26 -23.50 -2.02 18.09
N GLU A 27 -22.73 -1.04 17.63
CA GLU A 27 -22.28 -0.91 16.25
C GLU A 27 -20.74 -0.98 16.15
N THR A 28 -20.23 -1.59 15.08
CA THR A 28 -18.81 -1.52 14.69
C THR A 28 -18.70 -0.88 13.31
N ASN A 29 -18.05 0.28 13.21
CA ASN A 29 -17.81 0.97 11.95
C ASN A 29 -16.45 0.59 11.35
N LEU A 30 -16.44 0.20 10.08
CA LEU A 30 -15.28 -0.24 9.31
C LEU A 30 -15.04 0.64 8.08
N THR A 31 -13.78 0.89 7.73
CA THR A 31 -13.37 1.56 6.48
C THR A 31 -13.54 0.63 5.28
N LEU A 32 -13.87 1.17 4.09
CA LEU A 32 -13.92 0.35 2.87
C LEU A 32 -12.55 -0.20 2.44
N GLU A 33 -11.45 0.41 2.89
CA GLU A 33 -10.08 -0.08 2.70
C GLU A 33 -9.58 -0.85 3.95
N GLY A 34 -8.78 -1.90 3.73
CA GLY A 34 -7.99 -2.60 4.74
C GLY A 34 -8.26 -4.11 4.76
N TRP A 35 -7.21 -4.93 4.94
CA TRP A 35 -7.32 -6.40 5.02
C TRP A 35 -8.34 -6.82 6.07
N ARG A 36 -8.33 -6.15 7.23
CA ARG A 36 -9.27 -6.34 8.34
C ARG A 36 -10.73 -6.28 7.89
N THR A 37 -11.14 -5.23 7.17
CA THR A 37 -12.53 -5.11 6.69
C THR A 37 -12.87 -6.24 5.73
N LYS A 38 -11.97 -6.55 4.78
CA LYS A 38 -12.20 -7.62 3.82
C LYS A 38 -12.40 -8.97 4.49
N GLN A 39 -11.50 -9.37 5.39
CA GLN A 39 -11.61 -10.65 6.10
C GLN A 39 -12.87 -10.76 6.98
N ILE A 40 -13.27 -9.65 7.63
CA ILE A 40 -14.53 -9.60 8.38
C ILE A 40 -15.72 -9.79 7.44
N MET A 41 -15.78 -9.07 6.32
CA MET A 41 -16.89 -9.15 5.37
C MET A 41 -16.96 -10.50 4.63
N ASP A 42 -15.83 -11.07 4.24
CA ASP A 42 -15.76 -12.40 3.62
C ASP A 42 -16.31 -13.49 4.57
N LYS A 43 -16.09 -13.34 5.90
CA LYS A 43 -16.66 -14.24 6.92
C LYS A 43 -18.13 -13.94 7.26
N VAL A 44 -18.52 -12.66 7.34
CA VAL A 44 -19.85 -12.24 7.83
C VAL A 44 -20.92 -12.32 6.75
N THR A 45 -20.63 -11.84 5.53
CA THR A 45 -21.61 -11.70 4.43
C THR A 45 -22.42 -12.99 4.17
N PRO A 46 -21.83 -14.20 4.16
CA PRO A 46 -22.59 -15.42 3.88
C PRO A 46 -23.67 -15.77 4.90
N TYR A 47 -23.59 -15.25 6.13
CA TYR A 47 -24.59 -15.49 7.17
C TYR A 47 -25.68 -14.42 7.14
N ILE A 48 -25.32 -13.13 7.16
CA ILE A 48 -26.28 -12.03 7.16
C ILE A 48 -27.12 -12.01 5.87
N ALA A 49 -26.55 -12.43 4.72
CA ALA A 49 -27.28 -12.58 3.47
C ALA A 49 -28.36 -13.67 3.50
N ARG A 50 -28.31 -14.57 4.49
CA ARG A 50 -29.32 -15.61 4.76
C ARG A 50 -30.17 -15.29 6.00
N HIS A 51 -30.13 -14.03 6.47
CA HIS A 51 -30.74 -13.58 7.73
C HIS A 51 -30.28 -14.39 8.97
N GLN A 52 -29.07 -14.96 8.91
CA GLN A 52 -28.45 -15.72 10.00
C GLN A 52 -27.46 -14.82 10.75
N LYS A 53 -27.51 -14.88 12.09
CA LYS A 53 -26.52 -14.23 12.95
C LYS A 53 -25.21 -15.03 12.97
N VAL A 54 -24.07 -14.35 13.14
CA VAL A 54 -22.75 -14.97 13.13
C VAL A 54 -21.86 -14.44 14.26
N GLU A 55 -21.29 -15.37 15.02
CA GLU A 55 -20.34 -15.06 16.10
C GLU A 55 -18.92 -14.89 15.52
N ILE A 56 -18.29 -13.74 15.77
CA ILE A 56 -16.92 -13.44 15.36
C ILE A 56 -16.10 -12.87 16.50
N ASP A 57 -14.82 -13.20 16.53
CA ASP A 57 -13.82 -12.59 17.40
C ASP A 57 -13.18 -11.42 16.63
N LEU A 58 -13.49 -10.18 17.00
CA LEU A 58 -13.00 -9.00 16.29
C LEU A 58 -11.48 -8.80 16.45
N ASP A 59 -10.85 -9.40 17.47
CA ASP A 59 -9.41 -9.31 17.67
C ASP A 59 -8.67 -10.31 16.76
N SER A 60 -9.34 -11.37 16.31
CA SER A 60 -8.76 -12.35 15.36
C SER A 60 -8.47 -11.76 13.96
N PHE A 61 -9.01 -10.57 13.68
CA PHE A 61 -8.76 -9.77 12.47
C PHE A 61 -7.86 -8.55 12.74
N ASP A 62 -7.23 -8.45 13.91
CA ASP A 62 -6.20 -7.44 14.14
C ASP A 62 -4.84 -7.99 13.72
N VAL A 63 -4.13 -7.23 12.89
CA VAL A 63 -2.86 -7.64 12.28
C VAL A 63 -1.80 -7.87 13.37
N HIS A 64 -1.73 -6.98 14.36
CA HIS A 64 -0.79 -7.09 15.47
C HIS A 64 -1.13 -8.28 16.36
N ALA A 65 -2.39 -8.42 16.78
CA ALA A 65 -2.84 -9.53 17.63
C ALA A 65 -2.61 -10.91 16.97
N HIS A 66 -2.69 -10.99 15.64
CA HIS A 66 -2.35 -12.21 14.91
C HIS A 66 -0.85 -12.53 15.01
N ILE A 67 0.04 -11.54 14.86
CA ILE A 67 1.50 -11.70 15.04
C ILE A 67 1.86 -12.01 16.51
N GLU A 68 1.20 -11.40 17.50
CA GLU A 68 1.39 -11.77 18.91
C GLU A 68 1.08 -13.25 19.14
N LYS A 69 -0.07 -13.70 18.64
CA LYS A 69 -0.54 -15.08 18.79
C LYS A 69 0.37 -16.08 18.05
N LYS A 70 0.87 -15.74 16.86
CA LYS A 70 1.80 -16.57 16.08
C LYS A 70 3.17 -16.69 16.74
N SER A 71 3.72 -15.57 17.23
CA SER A 71 5.00 -15.53 17.95
C SER A 71 4.93 -16.07 19.39
N GLY A 72 3.77 -16.59 19.83
CA GLY A 72 3.57 -17.12 21.19
C GLY A 72 3.65 -16.05 22.30
N GLY A 73 3.45 -14.77 21.94
CA GLY A 73 3.62 -13.62 22.84
C GLY A 73 5.07 -13.13 22.99
N LEU A 74 6.03 -13.68 22.23
CA LEU A 74 7.41 -13.20 22.18
C LEU A 74 7.50 -11.79 21.58
N ILE A 75 6.61 -11.47 20.64
CA ILE A 75 6.38 -10.12 20.13
C ILE A 75 5.02 -9.66 20.65
N ARG A 76 4.97 -8.45 21.21
CA ARG A 76 3.73 -7.76 21.61
C ARG A 76 3.70 -6.35 21.04
N PHE A 77 2.53 -5.74 20.88
CA PHE A 77 2.39 -4.41 20.31
C PHE A 77 1.65 -3.48 21.27
N VAL A 78 2.17 -2.26 21.43
CA VAL A 78 1.52 -1.18 22.17
C VAL A 78 1.50 0.08 21.33
N LYS A 79 0.57 0.98 21.61
CA LYS A 79 0.60 2.35 21.08
C LYS A 79 1.21 3.29 22.11
N GLU A 80 2.15 4.11 21.67
CA GLU A 80 2.86 5.09 22.50
C GLU A 80 2.94 6.42 21.76
N LYS A 81 2.92 7.54 22.49
CA LYS A 81 3.09 8.87 21.88
C LYS A 81 4.50 9.02 21.30
N ILE A 82 4.63 9.67 20.15
CA ILE A 82 5.93 9.98 19.54
C ILE A 82 6.81 10.81 20.49
N ALA A 83 6.24 11.66 21.34
CA ALA A 83 6.96 12.32 22.43
C ALA A 83 7.57 11.35 23.47
N SER A 84 6.83 10.31 23.87
CA SER A 84 7.30 9.25 24.78
C SER A 84 8.48 8.52 24.14
N VAL A 85 8.28 8.02 22.91
CA VAL A 85 9.26 7.27 22.13
C VAL A 85 10.55 8.06 21.88
N ARG A 86 10.44 9.37 21.57
CA ARG A 86 11.62 10.25 21.37
C ARG A 86 12.53 10.34 22.59
N SER A 87 12.03 10.12 23.80
CA SER A 87 12.85 10.16 25.03
C SER A 87 13.73 8.92 25.21
N TRP A 88 13.45 7.81 24.53
CA TRP A 88 14.19 6.56 24.67
C TRP A 88 15.50 6.55 23.85
N PHE A 89 15.50 7.28 22.73
CA PHE A 89 16.69 7.48 21.92
C PHE A 89 17.48 8.67 22.47
N LYS A 90 18.74 8.44 22.86
CA LYS A 90 19.66 9.54 23.15
C LYS A 90 19.80 10.40 21.88
N PRO A 91 19.79 11.74 22.00
CA PRO A 91 20.31 12.56 20.92
C PRO A 91 21.81 12.29 20.78
N GLU A 92 22.18 11.59 19.70
CA GLU A 92 23.48 11.86 19.09
C GLU A 92 23.51 13.32 18.63
N ALA A 93 24.69 13.93 18.55
CA ALA A 93 24.84 15.38 18.54
C ALA A 93 24.37 16.06 17.23
N GLU A 94 23.06 16.28 17.08
CA GLU A 94 22.55 17.37 16.26
C GLU A 94 22.93 18.72 16.90
N ASP A 95 23.38 19.67 16.07
CA ASP A 95 23.62 21.10 16.40
C ASP A 95 24.75 21.51 17.38
N GLU A 96 25.98 21.00 17.15
CA GLU A 96 27.21 21.77 17.44
C GLU A 96 27.92 22.28 16.16
N ALA A 97 27.83 21.55 15.03
CA ALA A 97 28.45 21.94 13.76
C ALA A 97 27.77 23.16 13.06
N SER A 98 26.62 23.62 13.55
CA SER A 98 25.87 24.75 13.01
C SER A 98 26.30 26.12 13.54
N LYS A 99 27.19 26.17 14.56
CA LYS A 99 27.76 27.41 15.13
C LYS A 99 29.14 27.75 14.55
N GLY A 100 29.31 27.66 13.23
CA GLY A 100 30.64 27.82 12.60
C GLY A 100 30.66 28.04 11.09
N ALA A 101 29.56 28.44 10.47
CA ALA A 101 29.49 28.70 9.03
C ALA A 101 28.73 30.00 8.73
N GLU A 102 29.45 31.12 8.70
CA GLU A 102 28.97 32.32 8.01
C GLU A 102 28.81 32.05 6.51
N ALA A 103 28.03 32.89 5.83
CA ALA A 103 27.45 32.58 4.52
C ALA A 103 28.49 32.41 3.39
N PHE A 104 28.88 31.17 3.09
CA PHE A 104 29.48 30.79 1.82
C PHE A 104 28.43 30.21 0.87
N ALA A 105 28.04 31.01 -0.13
CA ALA A 105 27.15 30.56 -1.20
C ALA A 105 27.88 29.59 -2.15
N PRO A 106 27.33 28.39 -2.42
CA PRO A 106 27.99 27.41 -3.29
C PRO A 106 27.76 27.74 -4.77
N THR A 107 28.57 28.64 -5.34
CA THR A 107 28.78 28.71 -6.79
C THR A 107 29.69 27.57 -7.25
N ALA A 108 29.14 26.35 -7.29
CA ALA A 108 29.78 25.16 -7.82
C ALA A 108 28.86 24.51 -8.87
N THR A 109 28.95 24.98 -10.11
CA THR A 109 28.20 24.42 -11.24
C THR A 109 28.84 23.11 -11.70
N VAL A 110 28.23 21.99 -11.34
CA VAL A 110 28.37 20.71 -12.06
C VAL A 110 27.03 20.38 -12.71
N ASP A 111 27.02 20.36 -14.04
CA ASP A 111 25.83 20.05 -14.84
C ASP A 111 25.75 18.53 -15.07
N ASP A 112 25.12 17.84 -14.12
CA ASP A 112 24.60 16.48 -14.33
C ASP A 112 23.08 16.56 -14.44
N GLY A 113 22.59 16.40 -15.68
CA GLY A 113 21.23 16.75 -16.04
C GLY A 113 20.18 15.75 -15.53
N SER A 114 18.98 16.27 -15.24
CA SER A 114 17.74 15.49 -15.03
C SER A 114 17.49 14.84 -13.66
N TYR A 115 17.95 15.46 -12.56
CA TYR A 115 17.22 15.39 -11.29
C TYR A 115 16.57 16.74 -10.96
N GLY A 116 15.22 16.78 -11.03
CA GLY A 116 14.46 17.95 -10.62
C GLY A 116 14.51 18.14 -9.11
N LYS A 117 14.71 19.37 -8.63
CA LYS A 117 14.79 19.72 -7.20
C LYS A 117 13.49 19.40 -6.45
N HIS A 118 13.36 18.16 -5.98
CA HIS A 118 12.37 17.79 -4.97
C HIS A 118 12.98 18.01 -3.58
N THR A 119 12.54 19.07 -2.91
CA THR A 119 12.85 19.30 -1.50
C THR A 119 12.11 18.27 -0.65
N TYR A 120 12.76 17.15 -0.34
CA TYR A 120 12.27 16.16 0.61
C TYR A 120 12.32 16.72 2.04
N GLY A 121 11.42 17.64 2.35
CA GLY A 121 11.12 18.02 3.73
C GLY A 121 10.51 16.81 4.42
N VAL A 122 11.30 16.12 5.25
CA VAL A 122 10.80 15.08 6.15
C VAL A 122 9.71 15.72 7.02
N PRO A 123 8.44 15.24 6.97
CA PRO A 123 7.39 15.79 7.82
C PRO A 123 7.82 15.63 9.28
N LYS A 124 7.97 16.75 10.00
CA LYS A 124 8.37 16.72 11.41
C LYS A 124 7.22 16.11 12.21
N ALA A 125 7.31 14.81 12.47
CA ALA A 125 6.22 14.04 13.06
C ALA A 125 5.72 14.70 14.35
N ASP A 126 4.41 14.85 14.44
CA ASP A 126 3.71 15.51 15.54
C ASP A 126 4.04 14.77 16.86
N PRO A 127 4.54 15.45 17.90
CA PRO A 127 4.85 14.81 19.18
C PRO A 127 3.64 14.12 19.83
N GLU A 128 2.41 14.58 19.55
CA GLU A 128 1.19 14.05 20.15
C GLU A 128 0.59 12.86 19.40
N GLN A 129 1.06 12.55 18.19
CA GLN A 129 0.63 11.35 17.44
C GLN A 129 1.11 10.06 18.12
N GLU A 130 0.31 9.00 17.98
CA GLU A 130 0.68 7.64 18.37
C GLU A 130 1.53 6.98 17.28
N THR A 131 2.50 6.17 17.69
CA THR A 131 3.21 5.20 16.85
C THR A 131 3.06 3.80 17.46
N VAL A 132 3.16 2.75 16.66
CA VAL A 132 3.10 1.37 17.14
C VAL A 132 4.50 0.93 17.56
N VAL A 133 4.59 0.34 18.74
CA VAL A 133 5.83 -0.16 19.33
C VAL A 133 5.72 -1.67 19.50
N ALA A 134 6.54 -2.41 18.76
CA ALA A 134 6.75 -3.83 19.06
C ALA A 134 7.65 -3.95 20.30
N ILE A 135 7.28 -4.83 21.21
CA ILE A 135 8.05 -5.23 22.39
C ILE A 135 8.52 -6.66 22.13
N ILE A 136 9.83 -6.84 21.97
CA ILE A 136 10.47 -8.14 21.70
C ILE A 136 11.35 -8.46 22.92
N GLY A 137 10.88 -9.37 23.76
CA GLY A 137 11.45 -9.53 25.11
C GLY A 137 11.28 -8.23 25.91
N ASP A 138 12.40 -7.62 26.31
CA ASP A 138 12.44 -6.32 27.00
C ASP A 138 12.68 -5.13 26.04
N THR A 139 13.14 -5.38 24.81
CA THR A 139 13.51 -4.34 23.84
C THR A 139 12.28 -3.76 23.14
N ARG A 140 12.27 -2.44 22.93
CA ARG A 140 11.18 -1.69 22.27
C ARG A 140 11.59 -1.23 20.87
N VAL A 141 10.82 -1.60 19.85
CA VAL A 141 11.00 -1.21 18.44
C VAL A 141 9.79 -0.39 17.98
N PRO A 142 9.87 0.97 17.98
CA PRO A 142 8.80 1.85 17.52
C PRO A 142 8.76 1.97 15.99
N GLY A 143 7.67 2.48 15.44
CA GLY A 143 7.49 2.70 13.99
C GLY A 143 7.15 1.44 13.20
N VAL A 144 6.74 0.35 13.86
CA VAL A 144 6.46 -0.94 13.20
C VAL A 144 5.16 -0.95 12.39
N GLU A 145 4.32 0.08 12.50
CA GLU A 145 3.24 0.35 11.53
C GLU A 145 3.76 0.51 10.10
N ALA A 146 5.05 0.78 9.91
CA ALA A 146 5.70 0.75 8.60
C ALA A 146 5.75 -0.64 7.93
N LEU A 147 5.45 -1.71 8.69
CA LEU A 147 5.44 -3.10 8.22
C LEU A 147 4.01 -3.67 8.06
N GLU A 148 2.97 -2.83 8.12
CA GLU A 148 1.56 -3.26 8.07
C GLU A 148 1.28 -4.15 6.85
N VAL A 149 1.69 -3.72 5.65
CA VAL A 149 1.55 -4.50 4.40
C VAL A 149 2.32 -5.83 4.44
N HIS A 150 3.49 -5.85 5.08
CA HIS A 150 4.28 -7.09 5.25
C HIS A 150 3.59 -8.06 6.21
N MET A 151 3.01 -7.55 7.30
CA MET A 151 2.26 -8.36 8.26
C MET A 151 0.94 -8.88 7.66
N GLU A 152 0.15 -8.03 6.97
CA GLU A 152 -1.04 -8.45 6.22
C GLU A 152 -0.70 -9.60 5.25
N ARG A 153 0.33 -9.42 4.41
CA ARG A 153 0.74 -10.42 3.41
C ARG A 153 1.26 -11.72 4.04
N ALA A 154 1.99 -11.62 5.16
CA ALA A 154 2.47 -12.77 5.92
C ALA A 154 1.31 -13.60 6.51
N ILE A 155 0.29 -12.92 7.07
CA ILE A 155 -0.92 -13.56 7.58
C ILE A 155 -1.72 -14.21 6.42
N GLU A 156 -1.86 -13.54 5.27
CA GLU A 156 -2.49 -14.13 4.06
C GLU A 156 -1.75 -15.38 3.54
N ALA A 157 -0.42 -15.42 3.67
CA ALA A 157 0.39 -16.58 3.30
C ALA A 157 0.36 -17.70 4.36
N GLY A 158 -0.09 -17.39 5.59
CA GLY A 158 -0.04 -18.28 6.75
C GLY A 158 1.34 -18.35 7.44
N ASP A 159 2.37 -17.75 6.85
CA ASP A 159 3.76 -17.74 7.32
C ASP A 159 4.17 -16.34 7.80
N THR A 160 4.37 -16.22 9.12
CA THR A 160 4.75 -14.97 9.81
C THR A 160 6.22 -14.95 10.20
N GLU A 161 6.96 -16.04 9.99
CA GLU A 161 8.29 -16.28 10.56
C GLU A 161 9.30 -15.22 10.10
N GLY A 162 9.25 -14.84 8.82
CA GLY A 162 10.13 -13.81 8.25
C GLY A 162 9.94 -12.44 8.89
N VAL A 163 8.70 -12.01 9.15
CA VAL A 163 8.42 -10.70 9.77
C VAL A 163 8.78 -10.72 11.25
N GLU A 164 8.50 -11.82 11.95
CA GLU A 164 8.93 -12.00 13.34
C GLU A 164 10.46 -11.97 13.47
N ASN A 165 11.18 -12.64 12.56
CA ASN A 165 12.64 -12.65 12.55
C ASN A 165 13.23 -11.30 12.15
N PHE A 166 12.58 -10.55 11.26
CA PHE A 166 12.95 -9.16 10.95
C PHE A 166 12.85 -8.27 12.20
N MET A 167 11.75 -8.35 12.94
CA MET A 167 11.58 -7.59 14.19
C MET A 167 12.61 -7.96 15.26
N LYS A 168 12.93 -9.26 15.44
CA LYS A 168 13.99 -9.72 16.35
C LYS A 168 15.36 -9.14 15.98
N ARG A 169 15.70 -9.05 14.69
CA ARG A 169 16.97 -8.50 14.19
C ARG A 169 17.03 -6.97 14.34
N CYS A 170 15.93 -6.27 14.10
CA CYS A 170 15.81 -4.84 14.43
C CYS A 170 16.05 -4.60 15.93
N ALA A 171 15.41 -5.38 16.81
CA ALA A 171 15.59 -5.28 18.27
C ALA A 171 17.06 -5.50 18.68
N ALA A 172 17.75 -6.49 18.10
CA ALA A 172 19.14 -6.82 18.42
C ALA A 172 20.17 -5.69 18.17
N VAL A 173 19.81 -4.63 17.43
CA VAL A 173 20.69 -3.47 17.18
C VAL A 173 20.08 -2.11 17.55
N ILE A 174 18.79 -2.02 17.90
CA ILE A 174 18.12 -0.71 18.05
C ILE A 174 18.71 0.15 19.17
N ASP A 175 19.19 -0.45 20.26
CA ASP A 175 19.82 0.26 21.38
C ASP A 175 21.17 0.91 21.01
N LYS A 176 21.75 0.51 19.87
CA LYS A 176 23.03 1.03 19.32
C LYS A 176 22.83 1.87 18.06
N ARG A 177 21.83 1.55 17.24
CA ARG A 177 21.55 2.19 15.93
C ARG A 177 20.05 2.48 15.74
N GLY A 178 19.45 3.11 16.74
CA GLY A 178 18.02 3.45 16.74
C GLY A 178 17.60 4.23 15.50
N HIS A 179 18.39 5.23 15.09
CA HIS A 179 18.14 5.99 13.88
C HIS A 179 18.17 5.12 12.61
N SER A 180 19.18 4.26 12.42
CA SER A 180 19.26 3.36 11.25
C SER A 180 18.06 2.41 11.16
N ILE A 181 17.53 1.93 12.29
CA ILE A 181 16.32 1.10 12.33
C ILE A 181 15.05 1.91 12.03
N GLN A 182 14.92 3.13 12.53
CA GLN A 182 13.80 4.02 12.14
C GLN A 182 13.84 4.37 10.65
N GLU A 183 15.03 4.61 10.10
CA GLU A 183 15.22 4.81 8.67
C GLU A 183 14.86 3.57 7.85
N LEU A 184 15.26 2.38 8.33
CA LEU A 184 14.96 1.12 7.66
C LEU A 184 13.45 0.83 7.65
N LEU A 185 12.76 1.01 8.77
CA LEU A 185 11.31 0.88 8.84
C LEU A 185 10.63 1.85 7.87
N ASN A 186 10.99 3.14 7.89
CA ASN A 186 10.47 4.13 6.95
C ASN A 186 10.80 3.81 5.48
N PHE A 187 11.97 3.20 5.21
CA PHE A 187 12.33 2.74 3.87
C PHE A 187 11.46 1.55 3.41
N MET A 188 11.14 0.61 4.32
CA MET A 188 10.26 -0.53 4.06
C MET A 188 8.79 -0.12 3.88
N LYS A 189 8.35 1.00 4.48
CA LYS A 189 6.97 1.53 4.42
C LYS A 189 6.38 1.69 3.01
N LYS A 190 7.21 1.77 1.97
CA LYS A 190 6.76 1.83 0.57
C LYS A 190 6.12 0.52 0.08
N GLY A 191 6.37 -0.60 0.76
CA GLY A 191 5.76 -1.89 0.44
C GLY A 191 6.24 -2.51 -0.88
N ASP A 192 7.44 -2.18 -1.38
CA ASP A 192 7.95 -2.72 -2.67
C ASP A 192 9.13 -3.70 -2.53
N LEU A 193 9.51 -4.04 -1.29
CA LEU A 193 10.59 -4.96 -0.93
C LEU A 193 10.10 -6.07 0.02
N PRO A 194 10.14 -7.36 -0.37
CA PRO A 194 9.78 -8.48 0.48
C PRO A 194 10.77 -8.74 1.63
N ILE A 195 10.28 -9.39 2.68
CA ILE A 195 11.09 -9.93 3.79
C ILE A 195 11.19 -11.45 3.61
N ALA A 196 12.39 -11.99 3.75
CA ALA A 196 12.65 -13.43 3.72
C ALA A 196 12.50 -14.07 5.12
N ARG A 197 12.36 -15.40 5.17
CA ARG A 197 12.14 -16.20 6.39
C ARG A 197 13.17 -15.96 7.51
N ASP A 198 14.41 -15.67 7.16
CA ASP A 198 15.51 -15.31 8.08
C ASP A 198 15.46 -13.86 8.59
N GLY A 199 14.41 -13.11 8.27
CA GLY A 199 14.29 -11.68 8.62
C GLY A 199 15.23 -10.77 7.81
N SER A 200 15.80 -11.25 6.70
CA SER A 200 16.54 -10.41 5.76
C SER A 200 15.59 -9.73 4.77
N ILE A 201 15.89 -8.49 4.36
CA ILE A 201 15.19 -7.80 3.26
C ILE A 201 15.70 -8.32 1.93
N ILE A 202 14.79 -8.54 0.98
CA ILE A 202 15.09 -8.85 -0.41
C ILE A 202 15.06 -7.56 -1.23
N ALA A 203 16.17 -7.23 -1.89
CA ALA A 203 16.30 -6.03 -2.72
C ALA A 203 17.13 -6.30 -3.99
N TYR A 204 17.47 -5.22 -4.72
CA TYR A 204 18.09 -5.30 -6.03
C TYR A 204 19.47 -4.64 -6.04
N LYS A 205 20.40 -5.26 -6.77
CA LYS A 205 21.75 -4.74 -7.02
C LYS A 205 22.04 -4.75 -8.51
N VAL A 206 22.24 -3.57 -9.10
CA VAL A 206 22.69 -3.42 -10.49
C VAL A 206 24.21 -3.54 -10.54
N LEU A 207 24.70 -4.30 -11.52
CA LEU A 207 26.10 -4.62 -11.79
C LEU A 207 26.38 -4.54 -13.30
N LYS A 208 27.65 -4.64 -13.68
CA LYS A 208 28.09 -4.73 -15.08
C LYS A 208 28.90 -6.00 -15.35
N THR A 209 28.79 -6.51 -16.57
CA THR A 209 29.62 -7.60 -17.10
C THR A 209 30.95 -7.02 -17.61
N GLN A 210 32.06 -7.73 -17.39
CA GLN A 210 33.39 -7.36 -17.89
C GLN A 210 34.14 -8.63 -18.32
N GLY A 211 33.98 -9.03 -19.58
CA GLY A 211 34.29 -10.41 -19.99
C GLY A 211 33.36 -11.38 -19.26
N ASP A 212 33.90 -12.50 -18.76
CA ASP A 212 33.09 -13.53 -18.08
C ASP A 212 32.80 -13.23 -16.60
N ILE A 213 33.32 -12.13 -16.05
CA ILE A 213 33.09 -11.72 -14.65
C ILE A 213 32.01 -10.63 -14.52
N ILE A 214 31.35 -10.61 -13.37
CA ILE A 214 30.39 -9.58 -12.97
C ILE A 214 31.03 -8.72 -11.88
N VAL A 215 30.96 -7.40 -12.04
CA VAL A 215 31.60 -6.40 -11.17
C VAL A 215 30.64 -5.24 -10.87
N ASP A 216 30.96 -4.43 -9.86
CA ASP A 216 30.18 -3.23 -9.56
C ASP A 216 30.25 -2.18 -10.70
N CYS A 217 29.23 -1.33 -10.81
CA CYS A 217 29.21 -0.35 -11.89
C CYS A 217 30.23 0.78 -11.69
N HIS A 218 30.59 1.15 -10.46
CA HIS A 218 31.32 2.38 -10.12
C HIS A 218 32.82 2.25 -10.38
N SER A 219 33.52 1.34 -9.68
CA SER A 219 34.93 1.06 -9.95
C SER A 219 35.09 -0.01 -11.02
N GLY A 220 34.27 -1.07 -10.98
CA GLY A 220 34.51 -2.28 -11.76
C GLY A 220 35.55 -3.21 -11.14
N GLU A 221 35.97 -2.94 -9.91
CA GLU A 221 36.92 -3.79 -9.18
C GLU A 221 36.19 -4.89 -8.39
N VAL A 222 34.98 -4.61 -7.87
CA VAL A 222 34.29 -5.46 -6.90
C VAL A 222 33.60 -6.66 -7.56
N LYS A 223 34.41 -7.66 -7.92
CA LYS A 223 34.00 -8.97 -8.44
C LYS A 223 33.03 -9.66 -7.49
N GLN A 224 31.92 -10.16 -8.03
CA GLN A 224 30.89 -10.86 -7.25
C GLN A 224 30.04 -11.76 -8.16
N LYS A 225 29.47 -12.81 -7.59
CA LYS A 225 28.69 -13.86 -8.25
C LYS A 225 27.51 -14.27 -7.37
N VAL A 226 26.63 -15.14 -7.87
CA VAL A 226 25.62 -15.81 -7.02
C VAL A 226 26.36 -16.62 -5.94
N GLY A 227 26.08 -16.32 -4.67
CA GLY A 227 26.76 -16.88 -3.50
C GLY A 227 27.75 -15.94 -2.80
N SER A 228 28.14 -14.81 -3.38
CA SER A 228 29.03 -13.84 -2.70
C SER A 228 28.31 -13.10 -1.58
N ARG A 229 28.90 -13.01 -0.38
CA ARG A 229 28.59 -11.95 0.59
C ARG A 229 29.59 -10.82 0.40
N VAL A 230 29.15 -9.68 -0.10
CA VAL A 230 29.98 -8.48 -0.26
C VAL A 230 29.94 -7.69 1.04
N VAL A 231 31.10 -7.29 1.56
CA VAL A 231 31.27 -6.73 2.92
C VAL A 231 32.24 -5.56 2.91
N MET A 232 31.98 -4.54 3.72
CA MET A 232 32.94 -3.55 4.17
C MET A 232 32.81 -3.34 5.69
N ASP A 233 33.82 -2.76 6.33
CA ASP A 233 33.72 -2.37 7.75
C ASP A 233 32.65 -1.27 7.90
N GLU A 234 31.82 -1.34 8.94
CA GLU A 234 30.79 -0.35 9.26
C GLU A 234 31.38 1.08 9.33
N LYS A 235 32.62 1.21 9.82
CA LYS A 235 33.36 2.49 9.92
C LYS A 235 33.77 3.08 8.56
N LEU A 236 33.69 2.32 7.49
CA LEU A 236 33.93 2.79 6.11
C LEU A 236 32.63 3.23 5.41
N VAL A 237 31.47 3.00 6.02
CA VAL A 237 30.16 3.44 5.52
C VAL A 237 29.83 4.81 6.11
N ASP A 238 29.33 5.74 5.30
CA ASP A 238 28.88 7.05 5.76
C ASP A 238 27.50 6.95 6.46
N PRO A 239 27.38 7.22 7.77
CA PRO A 239 26.10 7.25 8.47
C PRO A 239 25.27 8.51 8.16
N SER A 240 25.85 9.54 7.54
CA SER A 240 25.17 10.82 7.29
C SER A 240 24.05 10.68 6.26
N ARG A 241 22.81 10.57 6.74
CA ARG A 241 21.58 10.66 5.92
C ARG A 241 21.46 11.94 5.08
N ARG A 242 22.28 12.96 5.39
CA ARG A 242 22.36 14.25 4.68
C ARG A 242 23.24 14.18 3.44
N THR A 243 24.13 13.18 3.33
CA THR A 243 24.92 12.91 2.11
C THR A 243 24.14 11.95 1.20
N GLU A 244 23.93 12.32 -0.06
CA GLU A 244 23.19 11.50 -1.05
C GLU A 244 24.06 10.34 -1.56
N CYS A 245 25.04 10.62 -2.42
CA CYS A 245 26.05 9.66 -2.87
C CYS A 245 27.31 9.76 -2.00
N SER A 246 27.58 8.71 -1.22
CA SER A 246 28.72 8.64 -0.29
C SER A 246 29.27 7.22 -0.15
N SER A 247 30.30 7.03 0.69
CA SER A 247 30.92 5.72 0.94
C SER A 247 29.95 4.74 1.58
N GLY A 248 29.88 3.52 1.05
CA GLY A 248 28.95 2.48 1.50
C GLY A 248 28.51 1.58 0.36
N LEU A 249 28.04 0.37 0.69
CA LEU A 249 27.42 -0.49 -0.31
C LEU A 249 26.01 0.02 -0.61
N HIS A 250 25.84 0.69 -1.77
CA HIS A 250 24.50 1.10 -2.21
C HIS A 250 23.66 -0.11 -2.64
N ILE A 251 22.53 -0.29 -1.98
CA ILE A 251 21.44 -1.22 -2.33
C ILE A 251 20.18 -0.41 -2.64
N ALA A 252 19.38 -0.83 -3.61
CA ALA A 252 18.27 -0.05 -4.13
C ALA A 252 16.96 -0.84 -4.24
N ARG A 253 15.84 -0.11 -4.16
CA ARG A 253 14.51 -0.60 -4.55
C ARG A 253 14.24 -0.39 -6.03
N ARG A 254 13.14 -0.92 -6.55
CA ARG A 254 12.85 -0.94 -8.00
C ARG A 254 12.87 0.44 -8.66
N GLY A 255 12.37 1.47 -7.96
CA GLY A 255 12.28 2.83 -8.48
C GLY A 255 13.63 3.41 -8.94
N TYR A 256 14.69 3.15 -8.17
CA TYR A 256 16.05 3.60 -8.46
C TYR A 256 16.64 2.96 -9.72
N LEU A 257 16.24 1.72 -10.02
CA LEU A 257 16.80 0.94 -11.13
C LEU A 257 16.58 1.61 -12.48
N ARG A 258 15.58 2.50 -12.63
CA ARG A 258 15.31 3.21 -13.88
C ARG A 258 16.54 3.95 -14.44
N ASN A 259 17.25 4.67 -13.57
CA ASN A 259 18.30 5.62 -13.97
C ASN A 259 19.72 5.04 -13.83
N PHE A 260 19.89 3.88 -13.18
CA PHE A 260 21.20 3.36 -12.84
C PHE A 260 21.80 2.48 -13.95
N GLY A 261 22.99 2.85 -14.46
CA GLY A 261 23.69 2.12 -15.51
C GLY A 261 24.16 0.71 -15.08
N GLY A 262 24.18 -0.24 -16.03
CA GLY A 262 24.62 -1.63 -15.82
C GLY A 262 23.69 -2.64 -16.51
N ASN A 263 24.26 -3.74 -17.01
CA ASN A 263 23.55 -4.76 -17.81
C ASN A 263 23.16 -6.02 -17.01
N VAL A 264 23.45 -6.07 -15.71
CA VAL A 264 23.11 -7.19 -14.82
C VAL A 264 22.28 -6.66 -13.65
N ILE A 265 21.19 -7.34 -13.30
CA ILE A 265 20.45 -7.12 -12.06
C ILE A 265 20.50 -8.39 -11.23
N MET A 266 21.02 -8.30 -10.02
CA MET A 266 21.03 -9.37 -9.03
C MET A 266 19.97 -9.13 -7.96
N MET A 267 19.39 -10.22 -7.47
CA MET A 267 18.63 -10.23 -6.23
C MET A 267 19.60 -10.43 -5.06
N VAL A 268 19.42 -9.62 -4.02
CA VAL A 268 20.29 -9.58 -2.85
C VAL A 268 19.49 -9.64 -1.56
N LYS A 269 20.05 -10.27 -0.54
CA LYS A 269 19.56 -10.27 0.84
C LYS A 269 20.40 -9.33 1.71
N ILE A 270 19.73 -8.58 2.57
CA ILE A 270 20.31 -7.58 3.46
C ILE A 270 19.78 -7.81 4.86
N ALA A 271 20.67 -7.92 5.83
CA ALA A 271 20.31 -8.00 7.24
C ALA A 271 19.88 -6.62 7.79
N PRO A 272 18.89 -6.52 8.69
CA PRO A 272 18.60 -5.27 9.39
C PRO A 272 19.83 -4.70 10.10
N GLU A 273 20.66 -5.56 10.68
CA GLU A 273 21.93 -5.18 11.29
C GLU A 273 23.00 -4.70 10.28
N ASP A 274 22.94 -5.08 9.00
CA ASP A 274 23.84 -4.59 7.95
C ASP A 274 23.46 -3.18 7.43
N VAL A 275 22.26 -2.67 7.73
CA VAL A 275 21.80 -1.35 7.26
C VAL A 275 22.36 -0.21 8.14
N ILE A 276 22.98 0.79 7.49
CA ILE A 276 23.63 1.91 8.17
C ILE A 276 22.84 3.21 8.02
N ALA A 277 22.46 3.60 6.79
CA ALA A 277 21.76 4.87 6.54
C ALA A 277 20.91 4.88 5.26
N VAL A 278 19.84 5.69 5.25
CA VAL A 278 18.95 5.95 4.11
C VAL A 278 19.02 7.43 3.75
N PRO A 279 19.58 7.82 2.58
CA PRO A 279 19.73 9.23 2.23
C PRO A 279 18.37 9.95 2.07
N MET A 280 18.23 11.14 2.67
CA MET A 280 16.96 11.87 2.65
C MET A 280 16.55 12.37 1.26
N GLY A 281 17.51 12.71 0.39
CA GLY A 281 17.26 13.14 -0.99
C GLY A 281 17.09 12.00 -2.00
N GLU A 282 17.63 10.82 -1.68
CA GLU A 282 17.53 9.60 -2.51
C GLU A 282 16.89 8.42 -1.74
N PRO A 283 15.65 8.54 -1.24
CA PRO A 283 15.00 7.51 -0.40
C PRO A 283 14.63 6.20 -1.12
N ASP A 284 15.05 6.04 -2.38
CA ASP A 284 14.95 4.80 -3.17
C ASP A 284 16.25 3.97 -3.16
N LYS A 285 17.27 4.38 -2.39
CA LYS A 285 18.41 3.53 -2.02
C LYS A 285 18.80 3.66 -0.53
N MET A 286 19.61 2.71 -0.07
CA MET A 286 20.21 2.69 1.26
C MET A 286 21.70 2.34 1.19
N ARG A 287 22.47 2.73 2.21
CA ARG A 287 23.86 2.33 2.42
C ARG A 287 23.93 1.23 3.47
N VAL A 288 24.59 0.12 3.12
CA VAL A 288 24.75 -1.06 3.96
C VAL A 288 26.24 -1.38 4.16
N ALA A 289 26.57 -2.08 5.24
CA ALA A 289 27.89 -2.65 5.48
C ALA A 289 28.09 -3.97 4.71
N ALA A 290 27.02 -4.74 4.46
CA ALA A 290 27.08 -5.95 3.65
C ALA A 290 25.76 -6.31 2.95
N TYR A 291 25.87 -7.18 1.94
CA TYR A 291 24.74 -7.88 1.32
C TYR A 291 25.18 -9.25 0.79
N HIS A 292 24.23 -10.17 0.65
CA HIS A 292 24.43 -11.51 0.08
C HIS A 292 23.73 -11.61 -1.28
N VAL A 293 24.48 -11.99 -2.31
CA VAL A 293 23.97 -12.17 -3.68
C VAL A 293 23.36 -13.56 -3.82
N VAL A 294 22.04 -13.64 -3.98
CA VAL A 294 21.28 -14.90 -3.88
C VAL A 294 20.72 -15.41 -5.21
N GLY A 295 20.67 -14.57 -6.24
CA GLY A 295 20.26 -14.97 -7.59
C GLY A 295 20.49 -13.87 -8.62
N ARG A 296 20.60 -14.24 -9.89
CA ARG A 296 20.56 -13.31 -11.03
C ARG A 296 19.11 -13.18 -11.50
N ILE A 297 18.62 -11.96 -11.70
CA ILE A 297 17.32 -11.75 -12.33
C ILE A 297 17.45 -12.03 -13.83
N PRO A 298 16.55 -12.82 -14.45
CA PRO A 298 16.59 -13.09 -15.88
C PRO A 298 16.49 -11.81 -16.72
N ASP A 299 17.35 -11.68 -17.73
CA ASP A 299 17.56 -10.42 -18.46
C ASP A 299 16.28 -9.87 -19.13
N LYS A 300 15.39 -10.76 -19.58
CA LYS A 300 14.03 -10.44 -20.07
C LYS A 300 13.20 -9.58 -19.10
N VAL A 301 13.43 -9.69 -17.78
CA VAL A 301 12.67 -8.99 -16.73
C VAL A 301 13.29 -7.64 -16.34
N HIS A 302 14.52 -7.32 -16.78
CA HIS A 302 15.21 -6.09 -16.39
C HIS A 302 14.43 -4.83 -16.80
N ASN A 303 13.82 -4.82 -17.99
CA ASN A 303 13.01 -3.70 -18.45
C ASN A 303 11.71 -3.50 -17.64
N LEU A 304 11.17 -4.58 -17.05
CA LEU A 304 10.01 -4.53 -16.17
C LEU A 304 10.38 -3.87 -14.84
N LEU A 305 11.47 -4.36 -14.21
CA LEU A 305 12.03 -3.79 -12.98
C LEU A 305 12.42 -2.31 -13.16
N ARG A 306 13.14 -1.97 -14.24
CA ARG A 306 13.55 -0.59 -14.58
C ARG A 306 12.37 0.32 -14.93
N SER A 307 11.21 -0.25 -15.28
CA SER A 307 9.94 0.49 -15.41
C SER A 307 9.26 0.77 -14.06
N ASN A 308 9.88 0.38 -12.94
CA ASN A 308 9.31 0.31 -11.58
C ASN A 308 8.12 -0.66 -11.45
N LYS A 309 8.06 -1.73 -12.25
CA LYS A 309 7.03 -2.77 -12.15
C LYS A 309 7.55 -4.03 -11.43
N PRO A 310 6.70 -4.76 -10.70
CA PRO A 310 7.09 -6.00 -10.02
C PRO A 310 7.47 -7.09 -11.03
N MET A 311 8.39 -7.98 -10.63
CA MET A 311 8.88 -9.06 -11.49
C MET A 311 7.99 -10.32 -11.50
N THR A 312 6.99 -10.38 -10.61
CA THR A 312 6.15 -11.55 -10.35
C THR A 312 5.10 -11.83 -11.43
N GLY A 313 4.99 -10.97 -12.44
CA GLY A 313 4.30 -11.28 -13.70
C GLY A 313 5.08 -12.21 -14.64
N ASP A 314 6.38 -12.48 -14.38
CA ASP A 314 7.16 -13.51 -15.07
C ASP A 314 7.27 -14.76 -14.20
N ASP A 315 7.01 -15.94 -14.79
CA ASP A 315 6.94 -17.22 -14.08
C ASP A 315 8.26 -17.62 -13.41
N GLU A 316 9.39 -17.33 -14.07
CA GLU A 316 10.74 -17.68 -13.62
C GLU A 316 11.20 -16.74 -12.50
N ALA A 317 10.98 -15.44 -12.64
CA ALA A 317 11.27 -14.47 -11.58
C ALA A 317 10.33 -14.59 -10.36
N SER A 318 9.06 -14.98 -10.57
CA SER A 318 8.11 -15.29 -9.49
C SER A 318 8.54 -16.54 -8.68
N LYS A 319 9.03 -17.58 -9.36
CA LYS A 319 9.64 -18.77 -8.76
C LYS A 319 10.91 -18.46 -7.99
N LEU A 320 11.85 -17.74 -8.61
CA LEU A 320 13.11 -17.34 -7.98
C LEU A 320 12.88 -16.46 -6.74
N LEU A 321 11.87 -15.59 -6.75
CA LEU A 321 11.50 -14.82 -5.57
C LEU A 321 10.89 -15.69 -4.46
N ALA A 322 10.06 -16.68 -4.80
CA ALA A 322 9.49 -17.60 -3.82
C ALA A 322 10.60 -18.35 -3.07
N ASP A 323 11.58 -18.87 -3.80
CA ASP A 323 12.76 -19.55 -3.24
C ASP A 323 13.59 -18.64 -2.33
N VAL A 324 13.82 -17.39 -2.72
CA VAL A 324 14.59 -16.45 -1.89
C VAL A 324 13.81 -16.03 -0.63
N ILE A 325 12.47 -15.97 -0.68
CA ILE A 325 11.63 -15.72 0.50
C ILE A 325 11.67 -16.91 1.48
N THR A 326 11.49 -18.14 0.98
CA THR A 326 11.43 -19.36 1.82
C THR A 326 12.78 -19.79 2.39
N GLY A 327 13.88 -19.42 1.71
CA GLY A 327 15.25 -19.81 2.05
C GLY A 327 15.85 -20.88 1.12
N ASN A 328 15.15 -21.33 0.07
CA ASN A 328 15.66 -22.25 -0.95
C ASN A 328 16.62 -21.55 -1.95
N HIS A 329 17.65 -20.88 -1.44
CA HIS A 329 18.62 -20.15 -2.25
C HIS A 329 20.06 -20.48 -1.81
N VAL A 330 21.04 -20.11 -2.64
CA VAL A 330 22.45 -20.38 -2.34
C VAL A 330 22.86 -19.75 -1.00
N GLY A 331 23.67 -20.48 -0.22
CA GLY A 331 24.33 -19.95 0.97
C GLY A 331 25.43 -18.94 0.63
N VAL A 332 26.20 -18.52 1.63
CA VAL A 332 27.42 -17.73 1.38
C VAL A 332 28.54 -18.68 0.97
N LEU A 333 28.99 -18.57 -0.28
CA LEU A 333 30.10 -19.36 -0.83
C LEU A 333 31.46 -18.66 -0.65
N GLU A 334 31.44 -17.33 -0.67
CA GLU A 334 32.64 -16.50 -0.53
C GLU A 334 32.31 -15.19 0.18
N GLU A 335 33.25 -14.68 0.97
CA GLU A 335 33.25 -13.29 1.43
C GLU A 335 34.08 -12.43 0.45
N VAL A 336 33.49 -11.35 -0.07
CA VAL A 336 34.15 -10.33 -0.88
C VAL A 336 34.29 -9.08 -0.01
N ARG A 337 35.42 -8.95 0.68
CA ARG A 337 35.68 -7.87 1.64
C ARG A 337 36.43 -6.71 1.00
N ILE A 338 35.84 -5.52 1.04
CA ILE A 338 36.46 -4.25 0.68
C ILE A 338 37.16 -3.69 1.93
N THR A 339 38.45 -3.36 1.84
CA THR A 339 39.21 -2.74 2.94
C THR A 339 39.76 -1.34 2.63
N GLY A 340 39.36 -0.73 1.52
CA GLY A 340 39.79 0.59 1.09
C GLY A 340 38.67 1.43 0.47
N PRO A 341 38.90 2.74 0.26
CA PRO A 341 37.90 3.64 -0.33
C PRO A 341 37.60 3.27 -1.79
N LYS A 342 36.41 3.65 -2.27
CA LYS A 342 35.94 3.45 -3.67
C LYS A 342 35.93 1.99 -4.17
N GLY A 343 35.93 1.00 -3.27
CA GLY A 343 35.95 -0.43 -3.63
C GLY A 343 37.33 -1.08 -3.65
N SER A 344 38.39 -0.31 -3.41
CA SER A 344 39.77 -0.81 -3.37
C SER A 344 40.08 -1.70 -2.17
N GLY A 345 41.24 -2.38 -2.19
CA GLY A 345 41.67 -3.26 -1.10
C GLY A 345 40.84 -4.53 -0.97
N LEU A 346 40.44 -5.12 -2.10
CA LEU A 346 39.61 -6.32 -2.12
C LEU A 346 40.36 -7.55 -1.60
N LYS A 347 39.71 -8.28 -0.69
CA LYS A 347 40.10 -9.60 -0.21
C LYS A 347 38.93 -10.54 -0.43
N ILE A 348 39.13 -11.57 -1.23
CA ILE A 348 38.11 -12.59 -1.50
C ILE A 348 38.51 -13.87 -0.76
N THR A 349 37.64 -14.35 0.10
CA THR A 349 37.83 -15.58 0.89
C THR A 349 36.74 -16.56 0.50
N GLN A 350 37.09 -17.69 -0.15
CA GLN A 350 36.13 -18.78 -0.30
C GLN A 350 35.84 -19.38 1.07
N LEU A 351 34.56 -19.65 1.35
CA LEU A 351 34.08 -20.25 2.59
C LEU A 351 33.56 -21.67 2.39
N VAL A 352 33.28 -22.05 1.14
CA VAL A 352 32.81 -23.39 0.75
C VAL A 352 33.49 -23.79 -0.57
N ASP A 353 34.14 -24.95 -0.61
CA ASP A 353 34.92 -25.40 -1.79
C ASP A 353 34.05 -25.74 -3.01
N GLN A 354 32.81 -26.17 -2.79
CA GLN A 354 31.83 -26.48 -3.83
C GLN A 354 30.46 -25.90 -3.47
N ALA A 355 29.82 -25.23 -4.42
CA ALA A 355 28.44 -24.80 -4.26
C ALA A 355 27.51 -26.03 -4.23
N PRO A 356 26.57 -26.14 -3.27
CA PRO A 356 25.52 -27.15 -3.37
C PRO A 356 24.66 -26.85 -4.61
N GLU A 357 24.25 -27.91 -5.32
CA GLU A 357 23.29 -27.79 -6.41
C GLU A 357 21.91 -27.44 -5.84
N ILE A 358 21.30 -26.35 -6.33
CA ILE A 358 20.00 -25.86 -5.84
C ILE A 358 19.02 -25.83 -6.99
N ILE A 359 17.92 -26.56 -6.80
CA ILE A 359 16.81 -26.62 -7.75
C ILE A 359 15.93 -25.39 -7.52
N HIS A 360 15.93 -24.48 -8.50
CA HIS A 360 15.06 -23.30 -8.51
C HIS A 360 13.63 -23.64 -8.93
N GLY A 361 12.67 -22.88 -8.40
CA GLY A 361 11.23 -22.99 -8.65
C GLY A 361 10.50 -24.06 -7.84
N THR A 362 11.10 -24.60 -6.78
CA THR A 362 10.45 -25.58 -5.90
C THR A 362 9.48 -24.92 -4.91
N SER A 363 9.76 -23.68 -4.47
CA SER A 363 8.94 -22.94 -3.50
C SER A 363 7.63 -22.36 -4.06
N GLY A 364 7.18 -22.81 -5.24
CA GLY A 364 5.96 -22.32 -5.88
C GLY A 364 6.14 -20.98 -6.58
N ARG A 365 5.33 -19.97 -6.24
CA ARG A 365 5.28 -18.66 -6.91
C ARG A 365 5.00 -17.54 -5.92
N ALA A 366 5.89 -16.55 -5.85
CA ALA A 366 5.65 -15.34 -5.08
C ALA A 366 4.79 -14.35 -5.87
N LYS A 367 4.04 -13.53 -5.13
CA LYS A 367 3.49 -12.25 -5.60
C LYS A 367 4.28 -11.13 -4.94
N ALA A 368 4.47 -10.03 -5.65
CA ALA A 368 5.01 -8.82 -5.04
C ALA A 368 3.99 -8.25 -4.04
N LEU A 369 4.51 -7.49 -3.08
CA LEU A 369 3.69 -6.74 -2.12
C LEU A 369 2.89 -5.62 -2.81
N ASP A 370 3.37 -5.15 -3.97
CA ASP A 370 2.77 -4.13 -4.82
C ASP A 370 2.52 -4.62 -6.26
N ASP A 371 2.24 -5.93 -6.43
CA ASP A 371 1.40 -6.37 -7.56
C ASP A 371 0.03 -5.66 -7.46
N GLU A 372 -0.72 -5.52 -8.56
CA GLU A 372 -2.02 -4.83 -8.59
C GLU A 372 -3.17 -5.59 -7.90
N VAL A 373 -2.93 -6.06 -6.67
CA VAL A 373 -3.94 -6.13 -5.63
C VAL A 373 -4.29 -4.67 -5.29
N GLN A 374 -5.45 -4.20 -5.73
CA GLN A 374 -6.08 -3.03 -5.12
C GLN A 374 -6.09 -3.29 -3.61
N LYS A 375 -5.55 -2.35 -2.79
CA LYS A 375 -5.55 -2.42 -1.31
C LYS A 375 -6.80 -3.17 -0.86
N PRO A 376 -6.73 -4.31 -0.17
CA PRO A 376 -7.87 -5.18 0.06
C PRO A 376 -9.07 -4.35 0.53
N SER A 377 -10.01 -4.14 -0.39
CA SER A 377 -11.08 -3.17 -0.26
C SER A 377 -12.39 -3.82 -0.61
N VAL A 378 -13.46 -3.35 0.02
CA VAL A 378 -14.78 -3.94 -0.12
C VAL A 378 -15.72 -2.90 -0.69
N THR A 379 -16.08 -3.03 -1.97
CA THR A 379 -17.10 -2.15 -2.56
C THR A 379 -18.51 -2.62 -2.20
N VAL A 380 -19.45 -1.66 -2.14
CA VAL A 380 -20.90 -1.96 -1.98
C VAL A 380 -21.40 -2.94 -3.06
N LYS A 381 -20.78 -2.92 -4.26
CA LYS A 381 -21.08 -3.87 -5.33
C LYS A 381 -20.64 -5.29 -4.96
N GLU A 382 -19.41 -5.49 -4.50
CA GLU A 382 -18.89 -6.82 -4.14
C GLU A 382 -19.68 -7.44 -2.98
N ILE A 383 -20.06 -6.66 -1.97
CA ILE A 383 -20.93 -7.14 -0.87
C ILE A 383 -22.28 -7.60 -1.42
N LYS A 384 -22.88 -6.83 -2.35
CA LYS A 384 -24.17 -7.16 -2.96
C LYS A 384 -24.08 -8.41 -3.85
N ASP A 385 -23.02 -8.55 -4.63
CA ASP A 385 -22.77 -9.71 -5.48
C ASP A 385 -22.45 -10.96 -4.64
N ALA A 386 -21.67 -10.83 -3.56
CA ALA A 386 -21.37 -11.90 -2.62
C ALA A 386 -22.58 -12.34 -1.79
N ALA A 387 -23.40 -11.40 -1.32
CA ALA A 387 -24.65 -11.70 -0.62
C ALA A 387 -25.61 -12.48 -1.53
N LYS A 388 -25.78 -12.02 -2.78
CA LYS A 388 -26.58 -12.71 -3.80
C LYS A 388 -26.02 -14.11 -4.13
N ALA A 389 -24.71 -14.29 -4.13
CA ALA A 389 -24.07 -15.59 -4.35
C ALA A 389 -24.20 -16.55 -3.15
N ALA A 390 -24.23 -16.03 -1.92
CA ALA A 390 -24.41 -16.82 -0.70
C ALA A 390 -25.87 -17.21 -0.42
N ALA A 391 -26.82 -16.51 -1.04
CA ALA A 391 -28.26 -16.70 -0.86
C ALA A 391 -29.02 -16.67 -2.22
N PRO A 392 -28.67 -17.52 -3.20
CA PRO A 392 -29.23 -17.45 -4.55
C PRO A 392 -30.72 -17.78 -4.61
N ASP A 393 -31.19 -18.64 -3.70
CA ASP A 393 -32.59 -19.07 -3.58
C ASP A 393 -33.45 -18.10 -2.75
N ILE A 394 -32.82 -17.19 -1.99
CA ILE A 394 -33.53 -16.11 -1.31
C ILE A 394 -33.79 -15.03 -2.36
N LYS A 395 -35.05 -14.98 -2.81
CA LYS A 395 -35.51 -13.95 -3.73
C LYS A 395 -35.22 -12.55 -3.14
N PRO A 396 -34.69 -11.59 -3.92
CA PRO A 396 -34.60 -10.21 -3.46
C PRO A 396 -36.01 -9.68 -3.13
N GLU A 397 -36.09 -8.69 -2.25
CA GLU A 397 -37.33 -8.21 -1.59
C GLU A 397 -38.34 -7.47 -2.51
N SER A 398 -38.38 -7.81 -3.80
CA SER A 398 -39.38 -7.37 -4.77
C SER A 398 -40.65 -8.24 -4.82
N GLU A 399 -40.74 -9.32 -4.03
CA GLU A 399 -41.95 -10.17 -3.94
C GLU A 399 -42.63 -10.18 -2.56
N ILE A 400 -41.89 -10.08 -1.44
CA ILE A 400 -42.48 -10.01 -0.08
C ILE A 400 -43.39 -8.77 0.04
N THR A 401 -43.00 -7.68 -0.61
CA THR A 401 -43.70 -6.39 -0.68
C THR A 401 -45.04 -6.40 -1.46
N LYS A 402 -45.54 -7.56 -1.90
CA LYS A 402 -46.86 -7.68 -2.58
C LYS A 402 -47.89 -8.60 -1.94
N GLN A 403 -47.58 -9.27 -0.83
CA GLN A 403 -48.60 -10.00 -0.04
C GLN A 403 -48.68 -9.59 1.43
N HIS A 404 -47.62 -9.01 2.03
CA HIS A 404 -47.71 -8.54 3.43
C HIS A 404 -48.31 -7.12 3.59
N VAL A 405 -48.30 -6.30 2.53
CA VAL A 405 -48.85 -4.93 2.55
C VAL A 405 -50.39 -4.90 2.62
N GLN A 406 -51.06 -6.04 2.42
CA GLN A 406 -52.53 -6.14 2.40
C GLN A 406 -53.15 -6.68 3.70
N MET A 407 -52.35 -6.93 4.75
CA MET A 407 -52.81 -7.40 6.07
C MET A 407 -52.28 -6.59 7.27
N ILE A 408 -51.78 -5.38 7.05
CA ILE A 408 -51.49 -4.41 8.13
C ILE A 408 -52.29 -3.13 7.90
N ASN A 409 -53.61 -3.25 8.01
CA ASN A 409 -54.56 -2.13 8.08
C ASN A 409 -55.69 -2.41 9.11
N GLY A 410 -55.39 -3.29 10.07
CA GLY A 410 -56.28 -3.74 11.15
C GLY A 410 -55.48 -4.46 12.23
N ASP A 411 -55.27 -3.76 13.34
CA ASP A 411 -54.86 -4.18 14.68
C ASP A 411 -54.05 -5.48 14.88
N LEU A 412 -52.77 -5.32 15.25
CA LEU A 412 -52.07 -6.22 16.16
C LEU A 412 -51.04 -5.45 17.00
N HIS A 413 -51.23 -5.46 18.32
CA HIS A 413 -50.38 -4.76 19.30
C HIS A 413 -49.44 -5.72 20.01
N VAL A 414 -48.14 -5.42 20.04
CA VAL A 414 -47.19 -5.90 21.07
C VAL A 414 -46.17 -4.79 21.36
N ASP A 415 -46.14 -4.30 22.60
CA ASP A 415 -45.07 -3.57 23.31
C ASP A 415 -44.24 -2.47 22.60
N GLY A 416 -44.81 -1.83 21.58
CA GLY A 416 -44.91 -0.36 21.58
C GLY A 416 -43.68 0.48 21.20
N LYS A 417 -42.62 -0.10 20.60
CA LYS A 417 -41.58 0.68 19.89
C LYS A 417 -41.21 0.08 18.54
N ILE A 418 -41.58 0.78 17.47
CA ILE A 418 -40.99 0.61 16.14
C ILE A 418 -39.68 1.41 16.12
N LEU A 419 -38.58 0.79 15.72
CA LEU A 419 -37.34 1.49 15.37
C LEU A 419 -37.42 1.89 13.90
N ASP A 420 -37.56 3.20 13.64
CA ASP A 420 -37.60 3.71 12.28
C ASP A 420 -36.18 3.78 11.68
N ILE A 421 -35.81 2.71 11.00
CA ILE A 421 -34.53 2.57 10.29
C ILE A 421 -34.50 3.31 8.94
N SER A 422 -35.57 4.04 8.55
CA SER A 422 -35.62 4.73 7.26
C SER A 422 -34.82 6.04 7.23
N GLU A 423 -34.79 6.81 8.32
CA GLU A 423 -34.00 8.06 8.39
C GLU A 423 -32.49 7.79 8.42
N ALA A 424 -32.05 6.74 9.13
CA ALA A 424 -30.63 6.35 9.21
C ALA A 424 -30.04 5.97 7.84
N ALA A 425 -30.86 5.40 6.95
CA ALA A 425 -30.46 5.06 5.58
C ALA A 425 -30.36 6.27 4.64
N ALA A 426 -30.86 7.45 5.03
CA ALA A 426 -31.05 8.60 4.14
C ALA A 426 -29.97 9.70 4.28
N THR A 427 -29.41 9.92 5.48
CA THR A 427 -28.61 11.14 5.77
C THR A 427 -27.10 10.97 5.57
N GLY A 428 -26.53 9.83 5.97
CA GLY A 428 -25.09 9.56 5.82
C GLY A 428 -24.16 10.49 6.63
N ASP A 429 -24.66 11.05 7.73
CA ASP A 429 -23.95 11.94 8.66
C ASP A 429 -23.63 11.19 9.98
N MET A 430 -22.42 11.40 10.50
CA MET A 430 -21.85 10.69 11.66
C MET A 430 -21.72 11.64 12.85
N SER A 431 -22.81 12.30 13.25
CA SER A 431 -22.79 13.38 14.27
C SER A 431 -23.97 13.35 15.27
N ALA A 432 -24.56 12.17 15.51
CA ALA A 432 -25.68 11.99 16.45
C ALA A 432 -25.28 11.37 17.81
N ALA A 433 -24.11 11.73 18.36
CA ALA A 433 -23.68 11.32 19.69
C ALA A 433 -23.02 12.49 20.46
N ILE A 434 -23.23 12.49 21.79
CA ILE A 434 -22.75 13.45 22.81
C ILE A 434 -23.71 14.63 23.10
N ASN A 435 -23.96 14.84 24.41
CA ASN A 435 -24.72 15.93 25.06
C ASN A 435 -26.26 15.97 24.89
N ASN A 436 -26.97 15.12 25.67
CA ASN A 436 -27.61 15.62 26.90
C ASN A 436 -28.16 14.51 27.81
N ALA A 437 -28.22 14.79 29.11
CA ALA A 437 -28.82 13.94 30.15
C ALA A 437 -30.36 14.14 30.22
N PRO A 438 -31.14 13.21 30.80
CA PRO A 438 -32.60 13.23 30.67
C PRO A 438 -33.28 14.33 31.50
N SER A 439 -34.27 14.99 30.90
CA SER A 439 -35.23 15.86 31.58
C SER A 439 -36.63 15.67 30.99
N ALA A 440 -37.66 15.93 31.79
CA ALA A 440 -39.05 15.56 31.48
C ALA A 440 -39.79 16.58 30.59
N ALA A 441 -40.89 16.13 29.97
CA ALA A 441 -41.78 16.96 29.15
C ALA A 441 -42.55 18.01 29.99
N PRO A 442 -43.15 19.03 29.34
CA PRO A 442 -44.59 18.88 29.05
C PRO A 442 -45.03 19.42 27.68
N ALA A 443 -46.18 18.92 27.18
CA ALA A 443 -46.75 19.26 25.87
C ALA A 443 -47.70 20.48 25.86
N LYS A 444 -48.01 21.03 24.67
CA LYS A 444 -49.28 21.74 24.39
C LYS A 444 -49.59 22.02 22.89
N LYS A 445 -50.72 21.45 22.44
CA LYS A 445 -51.78 21.99 21.52
C LYS A 445 -51.47 22.37 20.06
N ALA A 446 -52.40 22.00 19.17
CA ALA A 446 -52.45 22.29 17.74
C ALA A 446 -53.39 23.46 17.37
N LYS A 447 -53.35 23.93 16.10
CA LYS A 447 -54.35 24.80 15.43
C LYS A 447 -54.24 24.72 13.88
N SER A 448 -55.21 25.30 13.17
CA SER A 448 -55.46 25.18 11.71
C SER A 448 -56.07 26.49 11.15
N ILE A 449 -56.30 26.75 9.84
CA ILE A 449 -56.36 25.88 8.64
C ILE A 449 -55.28 26.30 7.58
N THR A 450 -55.43 26.56 6.26
CA THR A 450 -56.53 26.81 5.28
C THR A 450 -56.24 26.21 3.88
N ARG A 451 -57.16 26.38 2.91
CA ARG A 451 -57.03 26.02 1.47
C ARG A 451 -56.32 27.17 0.67
N SER A 452 -56.06 27.16 -0.66
CA SER A 452 -56.62 26.41 -1.82
C SER A 452 -55.85 26.60 -3.16
N LYS A 453 -55.94 25.61 -4.09
CA LYS A 453 -55.74 25.71 -5.58
C LYS A 453 -54.34 26.17 -6.08
N GLY A 454 -53.83 25.78 -7.26
CA GLY A 454 -54.29 24.85 -8.31
C GLY A 454 -53.59 25.14 -9.68
N VAL A 455 -53.86 24.32 -10.71
CA VAL A 455 -53.41 24.41 -12.14
C VAL A 455 -52.18 23.56 -12.56
N ALA A 456 -52.35 22.85 -13.69
CA ALA A 456 -51.37 22.28 -14.62
C ALA A 456 -51.87 22.64 -16.06
N PRO A 457 -51.08 22.55 -17.16
CA PRO A 457 -50.59 21.29 -17.78
C PRO A 457 -49.08 21.43 -18.20
N ASP A 458 -48.42 20.68 -19.10
CA ASP A 458 -48.83 20.00 -20.36
C ASP A 458 -47.91 18.81 -20.80
N ALA A 459 -48.34 18.10 -21.85
CA ALA A 459 -47.69 16.88 -22.39
C ALA A 459 -46.63 17.20 -23.50
N ILE A 460 -45.96 16.25 -24.17
CA ILE A 460 -46.47 15.29 -25.19
C ILE A 460 -45.45 14.14 -25.39
N ALA A 461 -45.89 12.96 -25.85
CA ALA A 461 -45.03 11.84 -26.26
C ALA A 461 -45.50 11.19 -27.59
N VAL A 462 -44.58 10.60 -28.38
CA VAL A 462 -44.87 9.94 -29.68
C VAL A 462 -44.06 8.63 -29.86
N LYS A 463 -44.65 7.65 -30.57
CA LYS A 463 -44.12 6.33 -31.00
C LYS A 463 -44.59 6.10 -32.46
N VAL A 464 -44.13 5.16 -33.30
CA VAL A 464 -43.27 3.93 -33.21
C VAL A 464 -42.39 3.92 -34.51
N LYS A 465 -41.73 2.88 -35.09
CA LYS A 465 -41.61 1.40 -34.96
C LYS A 465 -40.25 0.94 -35.59
N MET A 466 -39.98 -0.37 -35.64
CA MET A 466 -38.96 -1.00 -36.50
C MET A 466 -39.57 -2.07 -37.43
N PRO A 467 -38.91 -2.35 -38.57
CA PRO A 467 -38.74 -3.72 -39.12
C PRO A 467 -37.25 -4.03 -39.44
N ALA A 468 -36.94 -5.21 -40.01
CA ALA A 468 -35.57 -5.73 -40.19
C ALA A 468 -35.37 -6.59 -41.46
N LEU A 469 -34.13 -7.13 -41.66
CA LEU A 469 -33.60 -7.96 -42.78
C LEU A 469 -33.11 -7.15 -44.01
N ALA A 470 -32.11 -7.55 -44.81
CA ALA A 470 -31.37 -8.83 -44.92
C ALA A 470 -29.85 -8.65 -45.23
N LYS A 471 -29.09 -9.75 -45.42
CA LYS A 471 -27.62 -9.79 -45.62
C LYS A 471 -27.17 -9.66 -47.09
N LYS A 472 -26.02 -9.00 -47.39
CA LYS A 472 -25.00 -9.48 -48.36
C LYS A 472 -23.69 -8.65 -48.44
N LYS A 473 -22.56 -9.39 -48.51
CA LYS A 473 -21.20 -9.05 -48.99
C LYS A 473 -20.43 -7.87 -48.36
N ALA A 474 -19.11 -7.93 -48.48
CA ALA A 474 -18.13 -7.02 -47.88
C ALA A 474 -17.42 -6.14 -48.94
N TYR A 475 -16.87 -5.03 -48.48
CA TYR A 475 -15.86 -4.23 -49.17
C TYR A 475 -15.05 -3.46 -48.11
N ASP A 476 -13.74 -3.32 -48.30
CA ASP A 476 -12.87 -2.65 -47.33
C ASP A 476 -12.96 -1.11 -47.43
N GLY A 477 -12.88 -0.45 -46.28
CA GLY A 477 -12.91 1.01 -46.14
C GLY A 477 -12.39 1.42 -44.76
N PRO A 478 -11.94 2.68 -44.59
CA PRO A 478 -11.29 3.13 -43.35
C PRO A 478 -12.23 3.10 -42.14
N GLU A 479 -11.69 2.82 -40.94
CA GLU A 479 -12.44 2.84 -39.67
C GLU A 479 -13.18 4.19 -39.50
N PRO A 480 -14.47 4.19 -39.13
CA PRO A 480 -15.12 5.42 -38.69
C PRO A 480 -14.47 5.93 -37.39
N GLU A 481 -14.17 7.22 -37.30
CA GLU A 481 -13.58 7.78 -36.08
C GLU A 481 -14.49 7.50 -34.87
N LYS A 482 -13.92 6.86 -33.85
CA LYS A 482 -14.61 6.57 -32.58
C LYS A 482 -15.02 7.90 -31.94
N PRO A 483 -16.26 8.04 -31.43
CA PRO A 483 -16.74 9.29 -30.86
C PRO A 483 -15.80 9.76 -29.75
N LEU A 484 -15.43 11.04 -29.79
CA LEU A 484 -14.51 11.63 -28.83
C LEU A 484 -15.03 11.44 -27.40
N PRO A 485 -14.15 11.10 -26.42
CA PRO A 485 -14.54 11.06 -25.02
C PRO A 485 -15.19 12.37 -24.60
N GLU A 486 -16.28 12.29 -23.83
CA GLU A 486 -17.12 13.44 -23.44
C GLU A 486 -16.32 14.64 -22.91
N LYS A 487 -15.25 14.37 -22.13
CA LYS A 487 -14.30 15.39 -21.64
C LYS A 487 -13.53 16.14 -22.73
N HIS A 488 -13.25 15.52 -23.88
CA HIS A 488 -12.58 16.18 -25.00
C HIS A 488 -13.55 17.14 -25.71
N THR A 489 -14.80 16.73 -25.91
CA THR A 489 -15.85 17.61 -26.45
C THR A 489 -16.05 18.82 -25.55
N LEU A 490 -16.16 18.59 -24.22
CA LEU A 490 -16.32 19.67 -23.26
C LEU A 490 -15.07 20.59 -23.18
N ALA A 491 -13.86 20.04 -23.31
CA ALA A 491 -12.63 20.83 -23.35
C ALA A 491 -12.54 21.79 -24.55
N LEU A 492 -13.13 21.43 -25.69
CA LEU A 492 -13.21 22.30 -26.87
C LEU A 492 -14.24 23.42 -26.66
N VAL A 493 -15.38 23.14 -26.02
CA VAL A 493 -16.37 24.17 -25.64
C VAL A 493 -15.76 25.17 -24.67
N LEU A 494 -15.13 24.71 -23.58
CA LEU A 494 -14.49 25.59 -22.60
C LEU A 494 -13.34 26.44 -23.18
N HIS A 495 -12.66 25.95 -24.22
CA HIS A 495 -11.65 26.74 -24.93
C HIS A 495 -12.27 27.82 -25.82
N ALA A 496 -13.38 27.53 -26.49
CA ALA A 496 -14.16 28.51 -27.26
C ALA A 496 -14.82 29.57 -26.37
N GLU A 497 -15.17 29.23 -25.12
CA GLU A 497 -15.58 30.17 -24.06
C GLU A 497 -14.43 31.06 -23.55
N GLY A 498 -13.20 30.87 -24.03
CA GLY A 498 -12.04 31.66 -23.65
C GLY A 498 -11.40 31.27 -22.31
N LYS A 499 -11.80 30.17 -21.67
CA LYS A 499 -11.13 29.68 -20.45
C LYS A 499 -9.67 29.34 -20.77
N SER A 500 -8.79 29.59 -19.81
CA SER A 500 -7.38 29.26 -19.94
C SER A 500 -7.14 27.75 -19.91
N ASN A 501 -6.08 27.29 -20.58
CA ASN A 501 -5.71 25.88 -20.61
C ASN A 501 -5.56 25.32 -19.17
N ARG A 502 -4.99 26.12 -18.25
CA ARG A 502 -4.84 25.74 -16.83
C ARG A 502 -6.17 25.60 -16.09
N ALA A 503 -7.19 26.40 -16.43
CA ALA A 503 -8.54 26.25 -15.87
C ALA A 503 -9.20 24.95 -16.39
N ILE A 504 -9.09 24.67 -17.69
CA ILE A 504 -9.64 23.47 -18.33
C ILE A 504 -8.97 22.19 -17.78
N GLU A 505 -7.65 22.22 -17.56
CA GLU A 505 -6.90 21.14 -16.89
C GLU A 505 -7.46 20.83 -15.48
N ALA A 506 -7.76 21.87 -14.69
CA ALA A 506 -8.27 21.73 -13.32
C ALA A 506 -9.75 21.29 -13.28
N GLU A 507 -10.60 21.90 -14.10
CA GLU A 507 -12.05 21.68 -14.14
C GLU A 507 -12.40 20.27 -14.65
N LEU A 508 -11.79 19.83 -15.76
CA LEU A 508 -12.07 18.53 -16.37
C LEU A 508 -11.18 17.41 -15.83
N LYS A 509 -10.17 17.73 -15.00
CA LYS A 509 -9.10 16.83 -14.55
C LYS A 509 -8.44 16.11 -15.74
N ILE A 510 -8.14 16.86 -16.79
CA ILE A 510 -7.46 16.41 -18.02
C ILE A 510 -6.00 16.86 -17.98
N CYS A 511 -5.05 15.97 -18.31
CA CYS A 511 -3.64 16.33 -18.19
C CYS A 511 -3.17 17.21 -19.37
N ARG A 512 -2.26 18.15 -19.08
CA ARG A 512 -1.68 19.11 -20.04
C ARG A 512 -1.23 18.50 -21.37
N LYS A 513 -0.65 17.29 -21.35
CA LYS A 513 -0.19 16.57 -22.55
C LYS A 513 -1.33 16.11 -23.45
N THR A 514 -2.46 15.69 -22.87
CA THR A 514 -3.67 15.32 -23.64
C THR A 514 -4.40 16.56 -24.13
N LEU A 515 -4.53 17.60 -23.29
CA LEU A 515 -5.17 18.85 -23.69
C LEU A 515 -4.41 19.53 -24.84
N LYS A 516 -3.06 19.58 -24.77
CA LYS A 516 -2.25 20.08 -25.89
C LYS A 516 -2.48 19.28 -27.17
N LYS A 517 -2.41 17.94 -27.12
CA LYS A 517 -2.66 17.08 -28.30
C LYS A 517 -4.07 17.28 -28.90
N LEU A 518 -5.08 17.51 -28.06
CA LEU A 518 -6.44 17.79 -28.51
C LEU A 518 -6.53 19.13 -29.24
N PHE A 519 -5.94 20.18 -28.68
CA PHE A 519 -5.92 21.52 -29.30
C PHE A 519 -5.03 21.54 -30.57
N ASP A 520 -3.89 20.86 -30.56
CA ASP A 520 -3.02 20.64 -31.72
C ASP A 520 -3.79 19.98 -32.88
N LYS A 521 -4.57 18.90 -32.62
CA LYS A 521 -5.40 18.24 -33.67
C LYS A 521 -6.47 19.16 -34.26
N ASN A 522 -6.96 20.13 -33.48
CA ASN A 522 -8.01 21.07 -33.89
C ASN A 522 -7.49 22.45 -34.33
N GLY A 523 -6.16 22.64 -34.43
CA GLY A 523 -5.55 23.92 -34.84
C GLY A 523 -5.69 25.07 -33.82
N LEU A 524 -6.09 24.77 -32.58
CA LEU A 524 -6.38 25.76 -31.54
C LEU A 524 -5.10 26.21 -30.83
N LYS A 525 -4.94 27.54 -30.67
CA LYS A 525 -3.83 28.14 -29.91
C LYS A 525 -4.12 28.11 -28.40
N PRO A 526 -3.11 28.03 -27.52
CA PRO A 526 -3.33 28.08 -26.08
C PRO A 526 -3.98 29.39 -25.63
N ASN A 527 -4.96 29.29 -24.74
CA ASN A 527 -5.46 30.42 -23.96
C ASN A 527 -4.71 30.42 -22.61
N GLY A 528 -3.95 31.47 -22.29
CA GLY A 528 -3.31 31.70 -20.96
C GLY A 528 -2.60 30.51 -20.32
#